data_AF-A0A4P9YBC1-F1
#
_entry.id   AF-A0A4P9YBC1-F1
#
_cell.length_a   1.000
_cell.length_b   1.000
_cell.length_c   1.000
_cell.angle_alpha   90.00
_cell.angle_beta   90.00
_cell.angle_gamma   90.00
#
_symmetry.space_group_name_H-M   'P 1'
#
loop_
_entity.id
_entity.type
_entity.pdbx_description
1 polymer ?
#
loop_
_entity_poly.entity_id
_entity_poly.type
_entity_poly.pdbx_seq_one_letter_code
_entity_poly.pdbx_strand_id
1 'polypeptide(L)' 'RKKFSKLQQATTMICKHFAKGNCRYGPSCRFSHDLSAQNTVCEYFKKGNCRFGTRCRNSH' A
#
# COMPACT_ATOMS: atom_id res chain seq x y z
N ARG A 1 -23.00 -1.49 -14.63
CA ARG A 1 -21.89 -2.14 -13.88
C ARG A 1 -20.76 -1.11 -13.67
N LYS A 2 -20.90 -0.19 -12.72
CA LYS A 2 -19.88 0.86 -12.48
C LYS A 2 -18.95 0.39 -11.37
N LYS A 3 -17.66 0.22 -11.72
CA LYS A 3 -16.59 -0.17 -10.80
C LYS A 3 -16.42 0.90 -9.72
N PHE A 4 -16.68 0.55 -8.47
CA PHE A 4 -16.40 1.37 -7.29
C PHE A 4 -14.88 1.47 -7.09
N SER A 5 -14.23 2.30 -7.88
CA SER A 5 -12.79 2.56 -7.77
C SER A 5 -12.55 3.60 -6.69
N LYS A 6 -12.49 3.14 -5.43
CA LYS A 6 -11.51 3.61 -4.45
C LYS A 6 -11.62 5.09 -4.01
N LEU A 7 -12.62 5.43 -3.18
CA LEU A 7 -12.50 6.57 -2.27
C LEU A 7 -11.61 6.16 -1.09
N GLN A 8 -10.30 6.18 -1.28
CA GLN A 8 -9.35 6.11 -0.18
C GLN A 8 -8.99 7.54 0.22
N GLN A 9 -9.59 8.00 1.31
CA GLN A 9 -9.09 9.16 2.03
C GLN A 9 -7.76 8.75 2.69
N ALA A 10 -6.73 8.64 1.86
CA ALA A 10 -5.42 8.13 2.23
C ALA A 10 -4.62 9.26 2.86
N THR A 11 -4.63 9.34 4.19
CA THR A 11 -3.43 9.81 4.89
C THR A 11 -2.28 8.86 4.55
N THR A 12 -1.04 9.35 4.58
CA THR A 12 0.18 8.59 4.26
C THR A 12 0.38 7.34 5.15
N MET A 13 -0.37 7.24 6.26
CA MET A 13 -0.32 6.12 7.19
C MET A 13 -1.39 5.06 6.92
N ILE A 14 -0.96 3.80 6.78
CA ILE A 14 -1.84 2.63 6.65
C ILE A 14 -2.56 2.34 7.97
N CYS A 15 -3.84 1.98 7.88
CA CYS A 15 -4.63 1.54 9.02
C CYS A 15 -4.12 0.18 9.52
N LYS A 16 -3.45 0.17 10.68
CA LYS A 16 -2.97 -1.07 11.31
C LYS A 16 -4.08 -2.07 11.61
N HIS A 17 -5.29 -1.59 11.91
CA HIS A 17 -6.46 -2.46 12.15
C HIS A 17 -6.97 -3.08 10.85
N PHE A 18 -6.94 -2.34 9.73
CA PHE A 18 -7.32 -2.87 8.42
C PHE A 18 -6.31 -3.88 7.91
N ALA A 19 -5.02 -3.63 8.12
CA ALA A 19 -3.96 -4.59 7.82
C ALA A 19 -4.15 -5.92 8.57
N LYS A 20 -4.80 -5.90 9.75
CA LYS A 20 -5.17 -7.08 10.52
C LYS A 20 -6.59 -7.63 10.21
N GLY A 21 -7.35 -7.00 9.32
CA GLY A 21 -8.74 -7.36 9.03
C GLY A 21 -9.78 -6.90 10.08
N ASN A 22 -9.37 -6.15 11.09
CA ASN A 22 -10.19 -5.76 12.24
C ASN A 22 -10.63 -4.28 12.20
N CYS A 23 -10.60 -3.63 11.03
CA CYS A 23 -11.03 -2.24 10.94
C CYS A 23 -12.55 -2.11 10.94
N ARG A 24 -13.07 -1.45 11.98
CA ARG A 24 -14.51 -1.18 12.14
C ARG A 24 -15.02 0.04 11.35
N TYR A 25 -14.11 0.86 10.83
CA TYR A 25 -14.44 2.13 10.17
C TYR A 25 -14.71 1.99 8.67
N GLY A 26 -14.35 0.85 8.07
CA GLY A 26 -14.58 0.58 6.64
C GLY A 26 -14.08 1.73 5.74
N PRO A 27 -14.89 2.24 4.80
CA PRO A 27 -14.49 3.31 3.88
C PRO A 27 -14.37 4.70 4.53
N SER A 28 -14.88 4.88 5.76
CA SER A 28 -14.77 6.14 6.52
C SER A 28 -13.57 6.16 7.46
N CYS A 29 -12.63 5.21 7.32
CA CYS A 29 -11.42 5.21 8.12
C CYS A 29 -10.54 6.41 7.76
N ARG A 30 -10.01 7.08 8.78
CA ARG A 30 -9.06 8.19 8.63
C ARG A 30 -7.66 7.75 8.17
N PHE A 31 -7.44 6.43 8.10
CA PHE A 31 -6.18 5.80 7.73
C PHE A 31 -6.31 5.03 6.42
N SER A 32 -5.23 4.92 5.64
CA SER A 32 -5.29 4.25 4.34
C SER A 32 -5.60 2.76 4.49
N HIS A 33 -6.64 2.31 3.79
CA HIS A 33 -6.96 0.90 3.58
C HIS A 33 -6.30 0.35 2.32
N ASP A 34 -5.30 1.06 1.78
CA ASP A 34 -4.51 0.59 0.66
C ASP A 34 -3.28 -0.18 1.13
N LEU A 35 -3.43 -1.50 1.25
CA LEU A 35 -2.29 -2.38 1.49
C LEU A 35 -1.34 -2.44 0.29
N SER A 36 -1.77 -1.95 -0.88
CA SER A 36 -0.92 -1.86 -2.08
C SER A 36 0.25 -0.89 -1.90
N ALA A 37 0.20 0.04 -0.95
CA ALA A 37 1.35 0.89 -0.61
C ALA A 37 2.50 0.12 0.06
N GLN A 38 2.28 -1.12 0.51
CA GLN A 38 3.37 -2.02 0.94
C GLN A 38 4.01 -2.76 -0.24
N ASN A 39 3.36 -2.80 -1.40
CA ASN A 39 3.92 -3.37 -2.62
C ASN A 39 4.44 -2.27 -3.54
N THR A 40 5.23 -1.37 -2.98
CA THR A 40 6.03 -0.45 -3.78
C THR A 40 7.11 -1.26 -4.46
N VAL A 41 6.94 -1.48 -5.77
CA VAL A 41 8.00 -1.99 -6.62
C VAL A 41 9.22 -1.09 -6.46
N CYS A 42 10.39 -1.68 -6.29
CA CYS A 42 11.64 -0.96 -6.15
C CYS A 42 11.90 -0.16 -7.43
N GLU A 43 11.79 1.17 -7.35
CA GLU A 43 11.98 2.04 -8.50
C GLU A 43 13.39 1.91 -9.08
N TYR A 44 14.39 1.68 -8.23
CA TYR A 44 15.76 1.42 -8.66
C TYR A 44 15.89 0.07 -9.37
N PHE A 45 15.13 -0.95 -8.96
CA PHE A 45 15.13 -2.24 -9.65
C PHE A 45 14.44 -2.12 -11.01
N LYS A 46 13.31 -1.41 -11.07
CA LYS A 46 12.63 -1.07 -12.33
C LYS A 46 13.55 -0.31 -13.30
N LYS A 47 14.44 0.54 -12.78
CA LYS A 47 15.46 1.26 -13.56
C LYS A 47 16.74 0.44 -13.83
N GLY A 48 16.89 -0.76 -13.25
CA GLY A 48 18.09 -1.60 -13.37
C GLY A 48 19.27 -1.22 -12.46
N ASN A 49 19.11 -0.23 -11.58
CA ASN A 49 20.16 0.32 -10.71
C ASN A 49 20.01 -0.04 -9.22
N CYS A 50 19.26 -1.09 -8.87
CA CYS A 50 19.12 -1.44 -7.45
C CYS A 50 20.37 -2.13 -6.88
N ARG A 51 21.06 -1.44 -5.97
CA ARG A 51 22.23 -1.94 -5.24
C ARG A 51 21.92 -2.97 -4.14
N PHE A 52 20.65 -3.15 -3.77
CA PHE A 52 20.24 -3.97 -2.62
C PHE A 52 19.93 -5.43 -2.98
N GLY A 53 19.77 -5.75 -4.28
CA GLY A 53 19.48 -7.10 -4.76
C GLY A 53 18.31 -7.75 -4.01
N THR A 54 18.48 -9.00 -3.60
CA THR A 54 17.46 -9.79 -2.88
C THR A 54 17.14 -9.26 -1.47
N ARG A 55 17.90 -8.31 -0.94
CA ARG A 55 17.67 -7.69 0.38
C ARG A 55 16.91 -6.37 0.29
N CYS A 56 16.40 -6.01 -0.89
CA CYS A 56 15.68 -4.75 -1.04
C CYS A 56 14.40 -4.75 -0.21
N ARG A 57 14.14 -3.62 0.45
CA ARG A 57 12.94 -3.38 1.24
C ARG A 57 11.66 -3.40 0.39
N ASN A 58 11.81 -3.14 -0.90
CA ASN A 58 10.76 -2.99 -1.90
C ASN A 58 10.77 -4.19 -2.85
N SER A 59 9.64 -4.51 -3.47
CA SER A 59 9.56 -5.68 -4.38
C SER A 59 10.45 -5.46 -5.61
N HIS A 60 11.34 -6.40 -5.89
CA HIS A 60 12.06 -6.47 -7.17
C HIS A 60 11.17 -7.20 -8.17
#